data_AF-A0A7W7FWB6-F1
#
_entry.id   AF-A0A7W7FWB6-F1
#
_cell.length_a   1.000
_cell.length_b   1.000
_cell.length_c   1.000
_cell.angle_alpha   90.00
_cell.angle_beta   90.00
_cell.angle_gamma   90.00
#
_symmetry.space_group_name_H-M   'P 1'
#
loop_
_entity.id
_entity.type
_entity.pdbx_description
1 polymer ?
#
loop_
_entity_poly.entity_id
_entity_poly.type
_entity_poly.pdbx_seq_one_letter_code
_entity_poly.pdbx_strand_id
1 'polypeptide(L)'
;MTERGQSPFSAVLNQLCAESESVNGRPLSNVSLAAAIDVSHSYIAQLRKGQREPTLNTIESLAGFFDIHPAYFVGGRRDRAPGSLPQDSFHARLNSLFDLARPPGKGEMTLDAVVATVRDRGKERGDTNWTISPSTIIDLRSGKNTNPRLRHVVMLAEVFYLGPDYFLDAELAQRINSELRFHRTMTELGVSALATRASGLTEDVRTEIMRTLVKALRPEAEDEIAEILARPSRTVQEPAEEER
;
A
#
# COMPACT_ATOMS: atom_id res chain seq x y z
N MET A 1 -4.37 -24.07 1.01
CA MET A 1 -5.30 -24.50 -0.06
C MET A 1 -6.63 -23.82 0.21
N THR A 2 -6.91 -22.70 -0.47
CA THR A 2 -8.18 -21.97 -0.34
C THR A 2 -9.30 -22.81 -0.96
N GLU A 3 -10.40 -23.05 -0.26
CA GLU A 3 -11.58 -23.73 -0.83
C GLU A 3 -12.01 -23.03 -2.12
N ARG A 4 -12.29 -23.81 -3.17
CA ARG A 4 -12.71 -23.29 -4.48
C ARG A 4 -13.89 -22.33 -4.31
N GLY A 5 -13.67 -21.04 -4.54
CA GLY A 5 -14.68 -19.98 -4.49
C GLY A 5 -14.58 -19.01 -3.31
N GLN A 6 -13.67 -19.19 -2.35
CA GLN A 6 -13.48 -18.23 -1.26
C GLN A 6 -12.52 -17.10 -1.68
N SER A 7 -12.98 -15.84 -1.52
CA SER A 7 -12.12 -14.65 -1.64
C SER A 7 -11.11 -14.58 -0.47
N PRO A 8 -9.96 -13.90 -0.63
CA PRO A 8 -9.01 -13.68 0.47
C PRO A 8 -9.67 -13.05 1.71
N PHE A 9 -10.53 -12.05 1.50
CA PHE A 9 -11.28 -11.40 2.57
C PHE A 9 -12.16 -12.39 3.34
N SER A 10 -12.94 -13.21 2.64
CA SER A 10 -13.83 -14.19 3.27
C SER A 10 -13.07 -15.24 4.07
N ALA A 11 -11.88 -15.65 3.60
CA ALA A 11 -11.04 -16.59 4.33
C ALA A 11 -10.56 -16.00 5.66
N VAL A 12 -10.05 -14.75 5.65
CA VAL A 12 -9.63 -14.04 6.86
C VAL A 12 -10.81 -13.84 7.82
N LEU A 13 -11.98 -13.42 7.32
CA LEU A 13 -13.16 -13.24 8.17
C LEU A 13 -13.60 -14.55 8.83
N ASN A 14 -13.61 -15.66 8.08
CA ASN A 14 -13.96 -16.97 8.62
C ASN A 14 -12.95 -17.45 9.66
N GLN A 15 -11.66 -17.22 9.44
CA GLN A 15 -10.60 -17.52 10.40
C GLN A 15 -10.81 -16.73 11.70
N LEU A 16 -11.02 -15.41 11.63
CA LEU A 16 -11.24 -14.57 12.82
C LEU A 16 -12.49 -14.99 13.61
N CYS A 17 -13.58 -15.35 12.91
CA CYS A 17 -14.80 -15.86 13.57
C CYS A 17 -14.58 -17.22 14.26
N ALA A 18 -13.63 -18.03 13.78
CA ALA A 18 -13.30 -19.32 14.38
C ALA A 18 -12.33 -19.17 15.56
N GLU A 19 -11.42 -18.20 15.50
CA GLU A 19 -10.46 -17.88 16.57
C GLU A 19 -11.09 -17.14 17.75
N SER A 20 -12.16 -16.35 17.50
CA SER A 20 -12.79 -15.57 18.56
C SER A 20 -13.32 -16.48 19.68
N GLU A 21 -12.98 -16.14 20.92
CA GLU A 21 -13.42 -16.86 22.10
C GLU A 21 -14.94 -17.06 22.10
N SER A 22 -15.35 -18.23 22.57
CA SER A 22 -16.75 -18.55 22.69
C SER A 22 -17.41 -17.65 23.75
N VAL A 23 -18.19 -16.65 23.32
CA VAL A 23 -19.04 -15.87 24.23
C VAL A 23 -20.04 -16.83 24.85
N ASN A 24 -19.91 -17.10 26.16
CA ASN A 24 -20.70 -18.10 26.89
C ASN A 24 -20.58 -19.55 26.38
N GLY A 25 -19.40 -19.95 25.88
CA GLY A 25 -19.19 -21.33 25.40
C GLY A 25 -19.80 -21.62 24.03
N ARG A 26 -20.24 -20.60 23.28
CA ARG A 26 -20.73 -20.73 21.90
C ARG A 26 -19.83 -19.99 20.90
N PRO A 27 -19.57 -20.56 19.72
CA PRO A 27 -18.82 -19.88 18.66
C PRO A 27 -19.52 -18.58 18.24
N LEU A 28 -18.74 -17.58 17.83
CA LEU A 28 -19.27 -16.29 17.41
C LEU A 28 -20.30 -16.45 16.29
N SER A 29 -21.53 -16.03 16.57
CA SER A 29 -22.63 -16.12 15.62
C SER A 29 -22.65 -14.92 14.68
N ASN A 30 -23.15 -15.11 13.45
CA ASN A 30 -23.36 -14.00 12.51
C ASN A 30 -24.31 -12.93 13.08
N VAL A 31 -25.25 -13.31 13.93
CA VAL A 31 -26.19 -12.37 14.57
C VAL A 31 -25.46 -11.48 15.57
N SER A 32 -24.61 -12.07 16.41
CA SER A 32 -23.82 -11.34 17.41
C SER A 32 -22.83 -10.38 16.74
N LEU A 33 -22.10 -10.86 15.73
CA LEU A 33 -21.15 -10.02 14.98
C LEU A 33 -21.86 -8.88 14.25
N ALA A 34 -22.98 -9.17 13.60
CA ALA A 34 -23.75 -8.17 12.86
C ALA A 34 -24.31 -7.08 13.78
N ALA A 35 -24.81 -7.44 14.96
CA ALA A 35 -25.26 -6.48 15.96
C ALA A 35 -24.12 -5.60 16.48
N ALA A 36 -22.92 -6.17 16.67
CA ALA A 36 -21.78 -5.44 17.20
C ALA A 36 -21.23 -4.37 16.23
N ILE A 37 -21.38 -4.56 14.92
CA ILE A 37 -20.89 -3.62 13.90
C ILE A 37 -22.01 -2.88 13.14
N ASP A 38 -23.25 -2.97 13.63
CA ASP A 38 -24.44 -2.33 13.07
C ASP A 38 -24.70 -2.66 11.59
N VAL A 39 -24.77 -3.96 11.26
CA VAL A 39 -25.16 -4.45 9.93
C VAL A 39 -26.16 -5.60 10.02
N SER A 40 -26.68 -6.06 8.88
CA SER A 40 -27.56 -7.24 8.87
C SER A 40 -26.77 -8.55 8.99
N HIS A 41 -27.32 -9.53 9.71
CA HIS A 41 -26.72 -10.87 9.81
C HIS A 41 -26.61 -11.56 8.44
N SER A 42 -27.56 -11.31 7.53
CA SER A 42 -27.51 -11.78 6.15
C SER A 42 -26.32 -11.20 5.39
N TYR A 43 -25.97 -9.94 5.64
CA TYR A 43 -24.78 -9.33 5.05
C TYR A 43 -23.50 -10.01 5.54
N ILE A 44 -23.35 -10.26 6.85
CA ILE A 44 -22.21 -11.03 7.38
C ILE A 44 -22.14 -12.43 6.73
N ALA A 45 -23.27 -13.13 6.61
CA ALA A 45 -23.30 -14.44 5.96
C ALA A 45 -22.84 -14.38 4.49
N GLN A 46 -23.23 -13.35 3.75
CA GLN A 46 -22.79 -13.14 2.36
C GLN A 46 -21.30 -12.81 2.27
N LEU A 47 -20.78 -11.97 3.18
CA LEU A 47 -19.35 -11.66 3.26
C LEU A 47 -18.52 -12.91 3.53
N ARG A 48 -18.92 -13.74 4.51
CA ARG A 48 -18.25 -15.00 4.86
C ARG A 48 -18.25 -16.03 3.72
N LYS A 49 -19.27 -15.99 2.86
CA LYS A 49 -19.36 -16.83 1.65
C LYS A 49 -18.66 -16.23 0.43
N GLY A 50 -18.10 -15.02 0.54
CA GLY A 50 -17.52 -14.31 -0.60
C GLY A 50 -18.55 -13.85 -1.66
N GLN A 51 -19.84 -13.87 -1.33
CA GLN A 51 -20.93 -13.49 -2.24
C GLN A 51 -21.13 -11.98 -2.33
N ARG A 52 -20.57 -11.23 -1.39
CA ARG A 52 -20.62 -9.77 -1.37
C ARG A 52 -19.30 -9.21 -0.90
N GLU A 53 -19.02 -8.00 -1.37
CA GLU A 53 -17.82 -7.27 -1.02
C GLU A 53 -18.07 -6.35 0.19
N PRO A 54 -17.08 -6.21 1.08
CA PRO A 54 -17.13 -5.23 2.15
C PRO A 54 -16.84 -3.82 1.62
N THR A 55 -17.35 -2.82 2.34
CA THR A 55 -16.92 -1.43 2.19
C THR A 55 -15.76 -1.14 3.13
N LEU A 56 -15.03 -0.04 2.94
CA LEU A 56 -13.92 0.36 3.80
C LEU A 56 -14.38 0.50 5.27
N ASN A 57 -15.52 1.15 5.52
CA ASN A 57 -16.10 1.26 6.86
C ASN A 57 -16.43 -0.12 7.44
N THR A 58 -16.91 -1.06 6.63
CA THR A 58 -17.16 -2.44 7.09
C THR A 58 -15.88 -3.13 7.53
N ILE A 59 -14.78 -2.94 6.79
CA ILE A 59 -13.46 -3.49 7.14
C ILE A 59 -12.98 -2.90 8.46
N GLU A 60 -13.10 -1.57 8.62
CA GLU A 60 -12.71 -0.88 9.85
C GLU A 60 -13.53 -1.33 11.05
N SER A 61 -14.86 -1.45 10.92
CA SER A 61 -15.72 -1.93 12.00
C SER A 61 -15.44 -3.38 12.38
N LEU A 62 -15.21 -4.26 11.39
CA LEU A 62 -14.82 -5.65 11.65
C LEU A 62 -13.45 -5.71 12.35
N ALA A 63 -12.46 -4.95 11.87
CA ALA A 63 -11.14 -4.89 12.47
C ALA A 63 -11.19 -4.38 13.91
N GLY A 64 -12.01 -3.35 14.17
CA GLY A 64 -12.28 -2.83 15.50
C GLY A 64 -12.92 -3.87 16.43
N PHE A 65 -13.88 -4.65 15.92
CA PHE A 65 -14.53 -5.72 16.70
C PHE A 65 -13.55 -6.84 17.10
N PHE A 66 -12.66 -7.25 16.19
CA PHE A 66 -11.68 -8.31 16.44
C PHE A 66 -10.39 -7.80 17.11
N ASP A 67 -10.30 -6.50 17.39
CA ASP A 67 -9.12 -5.80 17.87
C ASP A 67 -7.84 -6.11 17.07
N ILE A 68 -7.96 -6.00 15.74
CA ILE A 68 -6.85 -6.16 14.81
C ILE A 68 -6.72 -4.94 13.91
N HIS A 69 -5.62 -4.88 13.17
CA HIS A 69 -5.43 -3.88 12.14
C HIS A 69 -6.29 -4.15 10.89
N PRO A 70 -6.93 -3.13 10.28
CA PRO A 70 -7.78 -3.31 9.10
C PRO A 70 -7.01 -3.82 7.88
N ALA A 71 -5.72 -3.50 7.76
CA ALA A 71 -4.87 -4.02 6.67
C ALA A 71 -4.74 -5.55 6.68
N TYR A 72 -5.02 -6.23 7.81
CA TYR A 72 -4.94 -7.69 7.88
C TYR A 72 -5.89 -8.38 6.90
N PHE A 73 -7.07 -7.80 6.67
CA PHE A 73 -8.06 -8.31 5.71
C PHE A 73 -7.58 -8.31 4.26
N VAL A 74 -6.49 -7.61 3.97
CA VAL A 74 -5.89 -7.50 2.64
C VAL A 74 -4.44 -8.01 2.60
N GLY A 75 -4.03 -8.80 3.60
CA GLY A 75 -2.70 -9.40 3.69
C GLY A 75 -1.62 -8.50 4.31
N GLY A 76 -2.00 -7.35 4.85
CA GLY A 76 -1.12 -6.48 5.62
C GLY A 76 -0.94 -6.96 7.07
N ARG A 77 -0.40 -6.06 7.91
CA ARG A 77 -0.13 -6.35 9.32
C ARG A 77 -1.39 -6.70 10.13
N ARG A 78 -1.23 -7.48 11.20
CA ARG A 78 -2.31 -7.81 12.15
C ARG A 78 -2.30 -6.90 13.38
N ASP A 79 -1.11 -6.47 13.83
CA ASP A 79 -0.92 -5.66 15.01
C ASP A 79 -1.48 -4.24 14.82
N ARG A 80 -2.19 -3.77 15.84
CA ARG A 80 -2.86 -2.48 15.86
C ARG A 80 -2.02 -1.45 16.62
N ALA A 81 -0.81 -1.21 16.13
CA ALA A 81 0.14 -0.30 16.78
C ALA A 81 -0.43 1.14 16.89
N PRO A 82 -0.10 1.90 17.95
CA PRO A 82 -0.51 3.29 18.06
C PRO A 82 -0.07 4.12 16.84
N GLY A 83 -1.02 4.83 16.22
CA GLY A 83 -0.74 5.64 15.03
C GLY A 83 -0.73 4.90 13.70
N SER A 84 -0.85 3.56 13.70
CA SER A 84 -0.88 2.78 12.45
C SER A 84 -2.22 2.84 11.72
N LEU A 85 -3.31 3.16 12.41
CA LEU A 85 -4.64 3.26 11.81
C LEU A 85 -4.75 4.47 10.86
N PRO A 86 -5.57 4.40 9.80
CA PRO A 86 -5.77 5.52 8.89
C PRO A 86 -6.25 6.77 9.63
N GLN A 87 -5.48 7.85 9.52
CA GLN A 87 -5.88 9.17 10.03
C GLN A 87 -6.45 10.05 8.91
N ASP A 88 -5.93 9.86 7.69
CA ASP A 88 -6.40 10.55 6.50
C ASP A 88 -7.53 9.79 5.83
N SER A 89 -8.45 10.54 5.25
CA SER A 89 -9.51 9.99 4.41
C SER A 89 -8.97 9.26 3.16
N PHE A 90 -9.79 8.34 2.63
CA PHE A 90 -9.47 7.62 1.39
C PHE A 90 -9.14 8.55 0.21
N HIS A 91 -9.92 9.62 0.03
CA HIS A 91 -9.72 10.55 -1.09
C HIS A 91 -8.38 11.29 -0.98
N ALA A 92 -7.96 11.67 0.23
CA ALA A 92 -6.68 12.33 0.46
C ALA A 92 -5.50 11.42 0.10
N ARG A 93 -5.57 10.14 0.51
CA ARG A 93 -4.58 9.12 0.14
C ARG A 93 -4.55 8.86 -1.37
N LEU A 94 -5.73 8.74 -1.99
CA LEU A 94 -5.83 8.53 -3.42
C LEU A 94 -5.22 9.70 -4.20
N ASN A 95 -5.56 10.94 -3.84
CA ASN A 95 -5.00 12.13 -4.49
C ASN A 95 -3.49 12.26 -4.25
N SER A 96 -2.98 11.83 -3.09
CA SER A 96 -1.53 11.76 -2.84
C SER A 96 -0.83 10.83 -3.83
N LEU A 97 -1.43 9.69 -4.20
CA LEU A 97 -0.87 8.80 -5.21
C LEU A 97 -0.88 9.43 -6.61
N PHE A 98 -1.96 10.13 -7.00
CA PHE A 98 -2.00 10.83 -8.29
C PHE A 98 -0.93 11.93 -8.42
N ASP A 99 -0.57 12.59 -7.32
CA ASP A 99 0.48 13.61 -7.30
C ASP A 99 1.90 12.99 -7.23
N LEU A 100 2.11 12.03 -6.34
CA LEU A 100 3.44 11.49 -6.04
C LEU A 100 3.90 10.40 -7.02
N ALA A 101 3.00 9.56 -7.52
CA ALA A 101 3.35 8.43 -8.40
C ALA A 101 3.41 8.82 -9.89
N ARG A 102 3.85 10.05 -10.19
CA ARG A 102 3.93 10.58 -11.55
C ARG A 102 5.31 10.28 -12.18
N PRO A 103 5.39 9.68 -13.38
CA PRO A 103 6.66 9.52 -14.08
C PRO A 103 7.33 10.87 -14.37
N PRO A 104 8.67 10.96 -14.32
CA PRO A 104 9.41 12.17 -14.66
C PRO A 104 9.02 12.72 -16.04
N GLY A 105 8.67 14.00 -16.13
CA GLY A 105 8.35 14.66 -17.40
C GLY A 105 7.01 14.26 -18.04
N LYS A 106 6.19 13.43 -17.38
CA LYS A 106 4.80 13.15 -17.80
C LYS A 106 3.82 13.89 -16.89
N GLY A 107 2.60 14.14 -17.37
CA GLY A 107 1.50 14.67 -16.55
C GLY A 107 0.94 13.63 -15.58
N GLU A 108 -0.07 14.00 -14.77
CA GLU A 108 -0.81 13.03 -13.95
C GLU A 108 -1.30 11.86 -14.78
N MET A 109 -1.42 10.71 -14.14
CA MET A 109 -2.10 9.58 -14.74
C MET A 109 -3.54 9.98 -15.09
N THR A 110 -3.90 9.86 -16.37
CA THR A 110 -5.25 10.19 -16.84
C THR A 110 -6.25 9.15 -16.36
N LEU A 111 -7.52 9.53 -16.25
CA LEU A 111 -8.58 8.57 -15.88
C LEU A 111 -8.66 7.41 -16.87
N ASP A 112 -8.45 7.67 -18.16
CA ASP A 112 -8.44 6.64 -19.20
C ASP A 112 -7.28 5.66 -19.01
N ALA A 113 -6.10 6.15 -18.61
CA ALA A 113 -4.97 5.29 -18.28
C ALA A 113 -5.31 4.41 -17.05
N VAL A 114 -5.94 4.96 -16.01
CA VAL A 114 -6.37 4.18 -14.84
C VAL A 114 -7.33 3.08 -15.24
N VAL A 115 -8.36 3.41 -16.02
CA VAL A 115 -9.36 2.44 -16.49
C VAL A 115 -8.74 1.36 -17.38
N ALA A 116 -7.82 1.74 -18.27
CA ALA A 116 -7.10 0.80 -19.11
C ALA A 116 -6.24 -0.16 -18.28
N THR A 117 -5.45 0.37 -17.34
CA THR A 117 -4.62 -0.45 -16.44
C THR A 117 -5.47 -1.42 -15.63
N VAL A 118 -6.58 -0.98 -15.01
CA VAL A 118 -7.49 -1.88 -14.28
C VAL A 118 -8.01 -2.99 -15.18
N ARG A 119 -8.45 -2.66 -16.39
CA ARG A 119 -8.96 -3.64 -17.36
C ARG A 119 -7.89 -4.66 -17.74
N ASP A 120 -6.66 -4.22 -17.98
CA ASP A 120 -5.57 -5.11 -18.37
C ASP A 120 -5.17 -6.06 -17.23
N ARG A 121 -5.12 -5.57 -15.98
CA ARG A 121 -4.97 -6.44 -14.79
C ARG A 121 -6.11 -7.45 -14.65
N GLY A 122 -7.34 -7.05 -14.98
CA GLY A 122 -8.49 -7.94 -15.03
C GLY A 122 -8.30 -9.09 -16.01
N LYS A 123 -7.86 -8.78 -17.24
CA LYS A 123 -7.55 -9.79 -18.26
C LYS A 123 -6.44 -10.73 -17.83
N GLU A 124 -5.35 -10.21 -17.24
CA GLU A 124 -4.22 -11.01 -16.72
C GLU A 124 -4.69 -12.05 -15.70
N ARG A 125 -5.72 -11.73 -14.92
CA ARG A 125 -6.32 -12.61 -13.90
C ARG A 125 -7.46 -13.48 -14.42
N GLY A 126 -7.90 -13.27 -15.65
CA GLY A 126 -9.08 -13.93 -16.22
C GLY A 126 -10.42 -13.45 -15.64
N ASP A 127 -10.47 -12.27 -15.02
CA ASP A 127 -11.68 -11.66 -14.47
C ASP A 127 -12.15 -10.50 -15.35
N THR A 128 -13.15 -10.76 -16.20
CA THR A 128 -13.73 -9.76 -17.09
C THR A 128 -14.60 -8.71 -16.38
N ASN A 129 -14.97 -8.96 -15.11
CA ASN A 129 -15.73 -8.02 -14.29
C ASN A 129 -14.82 -7.09 -13.48
N TRP A 130 -13.51 -7.28 -13.54
CA TRP A 130 -12.51 -6.44 -12.88
C TRP A 130 -12.34 -5.11 -13.61
N THR A 131 -13.35 -4.24 -13.45
CA THR A 131 -13.45 -2.95 -14.12
C THR A 131 -13.92 -1.86 -13.16
N ILE A 132 -13.56 -0.61 -13.46
CA ILE A 132 -13.99 0.59 -12.73
C ILE A 132 -14.41 1.66 -13.74
N SER A 133 -15.46 2.43 -13.43
CA SER A 133 -15.91 3.51 -14.31
C SER A 133 -15.14 4.82 -14.05
N PRO A 134 -14.94 5.68 -15.07
CA PRO A 134 -14.36 7.01 -14.88
C PRO A 134 -15.12 7.84 -13.82
N SER A 135 -16.46 7.78 -13.82
CA SER A 135 -17.30 8.46 -12.83
C SER A 135 -17.04 7.99 -11.40
N THR A 136 -16.79 6.69 -11.19
CA THR A 136 -16.44 6.15 -9.87
C THR A 136 -15.12 6.74 -9.39
N ILE A 137 -14.11 6.84 -10.27
CA ILE A 137 -12.81 7.43 -9.92
C ILE A 137 -12.97 8.91 -9.55
N ILE A 138 -13.77 9.67 -10.29
CA ILE A 138 -14.07 11.09 -9.99
C ILE A 138 -14.75 11.23 -8.63
N ASP A 139 -15.77 10.42 -8.35
CA ASP A 139 -16.48 10.46 -7.07
C ASP A 139 -15.58 10.08 -5.88
N LEU A 140 -14.62 9.16 -6.09
CA LEU A 140 -13.62 8.80 -5.08
C LEU A 140 -12.58 9.91 -4.88
N ARG A 141 -12.06 10.52 -5.95
CA ARG A 141 -11.07 11.61 -5.87
C ARG A 141 -11.63 12.88 -5.26
N SER A 142 -12.90 13.18 -5.52
CA SER A 142 -13.58 14.36 -4.97
C SER A 142 -14.01 14.19 -3.51
N GLY A 143 -13.95 12.96 -2.96
CA GLY A 143 -14.46 12.66 -1.62
C GLY A 143 -15.98 12.59 -1.53
N LYS A 144 -16.71 12.70 -2.65
CA LYS A 144 -18.16 12.46 -2.69
C LYS A 144 -18.51 11.04 -2.26
N ASN A 145 -17.67 10.07 -2.63
CA ASN A 145 -17.71 8.72 -2.09
C ASN A 145 -16.51 8.51 -1.14
N THR A 146 -16.77 8.60 0.17
CA THR A 146 -15.75 8.36 1.20
C THR A 146 -15.63 6.90 1.61
N ASN A 147 -16.58 6.03 1.22
CA ASN A 147 -16.64 4.64 1.65
C ASN A 147 -16.60 3.67 0.45
N PRO A 148 -15.43 3.52 -0.21
CA PRO A 148 -15.27 2.63 -1.35
C PRO A 148 -15.51 1.16 -0.98
N ARG A 149 -15.91 0.37 -1.97
CA ARG A 149 -15.87 -1.10 -1.89
C ARG A 149 -14.41 -1.56 -1.92
N LEU A 150 -14.10 -2.63 -1.19
CA LEU A 150 -12.74 -3.19 -1.14
C LEU A 150 -12.15 -3.44 -2.53
N ARG A 151 -12.95 -3.96 -3.49
CA ARG A 151 -12.46 -4.16 -4.86
C ARG A 151 -11.88 -2.89 -5.49
N HIS A 152 -12.47 -1.72 -5.25
CA HIS A 152 -12.00 -0.46 -5.83
C HIS A 152 -10.71 -0.02 -5.14
N VAL A 153 -10.58 -0.27 -3.84
CA VAL A 153 -9.33 -0.04 -3.08
C VAL A 153 -8.21 -0.88 -3.68
N VAL A 154 -8.45 -2.18 -3.92
CA VAL A 154 -7.46 -3.09 -4.51
C VAL A 154 -7.11 -2.65 -5.94
N MET A 155 -8.10 -2.40 -6.79
CA MET A 155 -7.89 -1.94 -8.17
C MET A 155 -7.02 -0.68 -8.22
N LEU A 156 -7.33 0.32 -7.38
CA LEU A 156 -6.62 1.59 -7.37
C LEU A 156 -5.21 1.45 -6.80
N ALA A 157 -4.99 0.62 -5.78
CA ALA A 157 -3.64 0.35 -5.27
C ALA A 157 -2.76 -0.28 -6.36
N GLU A 158 -3.28 -1.29 -7.07
CA GLU A 158 -2.52 -2.01 -8.10
C GLU A 158 -2.18 -1.14 -9.31
N VAL A 159 -3.02 -0.16 -9.64
CA VAL A 159 -2.74 0.84 -10.67
C VAL A 159 -1.45 1.62 -10.37
N PHE A 160 -1.22 1.93 -9.10
CA PHE A 160 -0.02 2.63 -8.64
C PHE A 160 1.10 1.68 -8.21
N TYR A 161 0.99 0.37 -8.52
CA TYR A 161 1.96 -0.67 -8.14
C TYR A 161 2.15 -0.79 -6.62
N LEU A 162 1.12 -0.48 -5.84
CA LEU A 162 1.11 -0.59 -4.38
C LEU A 162 0.17 -1.70 -3.91
N GLY A 163 0.39 -2.15 -2.68
CA GLY A 163 -0.57 -2.99 -1.97
C GLY A 163 -1.79 -2.19 -1.47
N PRO A 164 -2.97 -2.83 -1.32
CA PRO A 164 -4.18 -2.19 -0.79
C PRO A 164 -4.04 -1.74 0.69
N ASP A 165 -3.08 -2.30 1.41
CA ASP A 165 -2.69 -1.92 2.77
C ASP A 165 -2.21 -0.45 2.86
N TYR A 166 -1.72 0.16 1.77
CA TYR A 166 -1.45 1.61 1.71
C TYR A 166 -2.65 2.46 2.17
N PHE A 167 -3.87 2.05 1.82
CA PHE A 167 -5.08 2.80 2.20
C PHE A 167 -5.52 2.54 3.65
N LEU A 168 -5.00 1.48 4.28
CA LEU A 168 -5.45 0.99 5.58
C LEU A 168 -4.39 1.11 6.69
N ASP A 169 -3.15 1.42 6.33
CA ASP A 169 -2.01 1.57 7.25
C ASP A 169 -1.38 2.97 7.07
N ALA A 170 -1.50 3.80 8.11
CA ALA A 170 -0.98 5.17 8.11
C ALA A 170 0.54 5.24 8.13
N GLU A 171 1.21 4.39 8.90
CA GLU A 171 2.67 4.34 8.95
C GLU A 171 3.26 3.87 7.63
N LEU A 172 2.67 2.83 7.04
CA LEU A 172 3.07 2.34 5.72
C LEU A 172 2.90 3.43 4.66
N ALA A 173 1.74 4.09 4.64
CA ALA A 173 1.51 5.18 3.69
C ALA A 173 2.48 6.35 3.90
N GLN A 174 2.79 6.71 5.14
CA GLN A 174 3.76 7.77 5.43
C GLN A 174 5.16 7.41 4.92
N ARG A 175 5.60 6.17 5.12
CA ARG A 175 6.88 5.66 4.60
C ARG A 175 6.91 5.73 3.08
N ILE A 176 5.92 5.14 2.40
CA ILE A 176 5.81 5.14 0.93
C ILE A 176 5.76 6.57 0.39
N ASN A 177 4.94 7.45 0.98
CA ASN A 177 4.84 8.83 0.53
C ASN A 177 6.16 9.60 0.69
N SER A 178 6.95 9.29 1.74
CA SER A 178 8.25 9.92 1.95
C SER A 178 9.29 9.43 0.93
N GLU A 179 9.27 8.15 0.60
CA GLU A 179 10.11 7.57 -0.45
C GLU A 179 9.78 8.14 -1.84
N LEU A 180 8.48 8.21 -2.19
CA LEU A 180 8.04 8.81 -3.44
C LEU A 180 8.42 10.29 -3.55
N ARG A 181 8.23 11.07 -2.47
CA ARG A 181 8.67 12.47 -2.41
C ARG A 181 10.17 12.60 -2.62
N PHE A 182 10.96 11.77 -1.96
CA PHE A 182 12.41 11.76 -2.10
C PHE A 182 12.82 11.49 -3.55
N HIS A 183 12.28 10.44 -4.19
CA HIS A 183 12.56 10.14 -5.60
C HIS A 183 12.19 11.28 -6.54
N ARG A 184 11.07 11.96 -6.29
CA ARG A 184 10.66 13.14 -7.05
C ARG A 184 11.67 14.27 -6.91
N THR A 185 12.06 14.63 -5.68
CA THR A 185 13.08 15.65 -5.44
C THR A 185 14.40 15.33 -6.13
N MET A 186 14.86 14.07 -6.07
CA MET A 186 16.11 13.65 -6.73
C MET A 186 16.02 13.76 -8.25
N THR A 187 14.85 13.47 -8.82
CA THR A 187 14.59 13.64 -10.26
C THR A 187 14.57 15.11 -10.66
N GLU A 188 13.87 15.95 -9.91
CA GLU A 188 13.77 17.40 -10.15
C GLU A 188 15.13 18.11 -10.06
N LEU A 189 16.00 17.66 -9.14
CA LEU A 189 17.38 18.13 -9.02
C LEU A 189 18.34 17.54 -10.07
N GLY A 190 17.85 16.67 -10.97
CA GLY A 190 18.66 16.06 -12.03
C GLY A 190 19.69 15.03 -11.53
N VAL A 191 19.60 14.60 -10.26
CA VAL A 191 20.59 13.67 -9.67
C VAL A 191 20.54 12.31 -10.36
N SER A 192 19.36 11.83 -10.76
CA SER A 192 19.24 10.57 -11.52
C SER A 192 19.99 10.65 -12.86
N ALA A 193 19.90 11.76 -13.57
CA ALA A 193 20.62 11.97 -14.83
C ALA A 193 22.14 12.09 -14.62
N LEU A 194 22.56 12.69 -13.50
CA LEU A 194 23.97 12.74 -13.10
C LEU A 194 24.50 11.34 -12.78
N ALA A 195 23.76 10.53 -12.02
CA ALA A 195 24.12 9.16 -11.67
C ALA A 195 24.24 8.26 -12.91
N THR A 196 23.30 8.34 -13.87
CA THR A 196 23.37 7.57 -15.12
C THR A 196 24.59 7.95 -15.98
N ARG A 197 25.02 9.22 -15.97
CA ARG A 197 26.24 9.64 -16.66
C ARG A 197 27.50 9.23 -15.88
N ALA A 198 27.42 9.21 -14.56
CA ALA A 198 28.52 8.85 -13.68
C ALA A 198 28.78 7.34 -13.57
N SER A 199 27.83 6.48 -13.98
CA SER A 199 28.01 5.02 -13.96
C SER A 199 29.10 4.53 -14.94
N GLY A 200 29.39 5.30 -15.99
CA GLY A 200 30.50 5.05 -16.91
C GLY A 200 31.84 5.61 -16.44
N LEU A 201 31.89 6.28 -15.27
CA LEU A 201 33.10 6.87 -14.72
C LEU A 201 33.79 5.90 -13.74
N THR A 202 35.11 6.04 -13.64
CA THR A 202 35.91 5.33 -12.63
C THR A 202 35.53 5.77 -11.21
N GLU A 203 35.79 4.90 -10.23
CA GLU A 203 35.42 5.15 -8.83
C GLU A 203 36.01 6.45 -8.26
N ASP A 204 37.26 6.77 -8.64
CA ASP A 204 37.95 8.00 -8.20
C ASP A 204 37.23 9.26 -8.70
N VAL A 205 36.82 9.27 -9.97
CA VAL A 205 36.11 10.40 -10.58
C VAL A 205 34.70 10.53 -10.00
N ARG A 206 34.03 9.40 -9.75
CA ARG A 206 32.71 9.39 -9.09
C ARG A 206 32.78 9.96 -7.68
N THR A 207 33.80 9.58 -6.93
CA THR A 207 34.05 10.06 -5.56
C THR A 207 34.33 11.56 -5.54
N GLU A 208 35.12 12.07 -6.48
CA GLU A 208 35.44 13.50 -6.55
C GLU A 208 34.23 14.35 -6.99
N ILE A 209 33.42 13.85 -7.93
CA ILE A 209 32.16 14.50 -8.30
C ILE A 209 31.23 14.56 -7.09
N MET A 210 31.06 13.46 -6.36
CA MET A 210 30.22 13.43 -5.16
C MET A 210 30.75 14.39 -4.09
N ARG A 211 32.05 14.38 -3.81
CA ARG A 211 32.69 15.30 -2.85
C ARG A 211 32.44 16.77 -3.23
N THR A 212 32.62 17.11 -4.51
CA THR A 212 32.36 18.46 -5.02
C THR A 212 30.88 18.83 -4.92
N LEU A 213 29.98 17.91 -5.24
CA LEU A 213 28.53 18.13 -5.18
C LEU A 213 28.07 18.40 -3.74
N VAL A 214 28.53 17.59 -2.79
CA VAL A 214 28.16 17.78 -1.39
C VAL A 214 28.80 19.06 -0.82
N LYS A 215 30.05 19.38 -1.21
CA LYS A 215 30.68 20.67 -0.86
C LYS A 215 29.88 21.87 -1.36
N ALA A 216 29.28 21.78 -2.56
CA ALA A 216 28.44 22.85 -3.12
C ALA A 216 27.07 22.95 -2.43
N LEU A 217 26.48 21.84 -1.98
CA LEU A 217 25.16 21.79 -1.34
C LEU A 217 25.17 22.07 0.16
N ARG A 218 26.27 21.74 0.83
CA ARG A 218 26.51 21.98 2.26
C ARG A 218 27.96 22.43 2.45
N PRO A 219 28.26 23.72 2.23
CA PRO A 219 29.62 24.25 2.37
C PRO A 219 30.18 24.10 3.79
N GLU A 220 29.34 23.85 4.79
CA GLU A 220 29.70 23.69 6.20
C GLU A 220 29.84 22.21 6.66
N ALA A 221 29.65 21.23 5.77
CA ALA A 221 29.60 19.79 6.15
C ALA A 221 30.87 18.99 5.78
N GLU A 222 32.04 19.64 5.63
CA GLU A 222 33.27 18.97 5.16
C GLU A 222 33.70 17.77 6.03
N ASP A 223 33.50 17.82 7.36
CA ASP A 223 33.95 16.77 8.28
C ASP A 223 33.03 15.53 8.31
N GLU A 224 31.70 15.71 8.19
CA GLU A 224 30.72 14.61 8.20
C GLU A 224 30.79 13.74 6.93
N ILE A 225 31.12 14.34 5.78
CA ILE A 225 31.13 13.66 4.48
C ILE A 225 32.37 12.77 4.34
N ALA A 226 33.52 13.24 4.84
CA ALA A 226 34.73 12.43 4.91
C ALA A 226 34.49 11.16 5.74
N GLU A 227 33.73 11.26 6.83
CA GLU A 227 33.41 10.14 7.72
C GLU A 227 32.42 9.14 7.08
N ILE A 228 31.42 9.62 6.33
CA ILE A 228 30.47 8.77 5.61
C ILE A 228 31.14 8.05 4.43
N LEU A 229 32.00 8.74 3.67
CA LEU A 229 32.74 8.16 2.53
C LEU A 229 33.92 7.27 2.97
N ALA A 230 34.46 7.46 4.17
CA ALA A 230 35.50 6.61 4.75
C ALA A 230 34.94 5.33 5.40
N ARG A 231 33.62 5.20 5.56
CA ARG A 231 33.02 3.95 6.03
C ARG A 231 33.15 2.88 4.94
N PRO A 232 33.81 1.74 5.21
CA PRO A 232 33.86 0.67 4.24
C PRO A 232 32.44 0.19 3.94
N SER A 233 32.13 0.04 2.66
CA SER A 233 30.88 -0.55 2.18
C SER A 233 30.63 -1.83 2.98
N ARG A 234 29.51 -1.88 3.72
CA ARG A 234 29.05 -3.14 4.32
C ARG A 234 28.77 -4.08 3.17
N THR A 235 29.73 -4.94 2.85
CA THR A 235 29.50 -6.12 2.04
C THR A 235 28.38 -6.88 2.71
N VAL A 236 27.25 -6.98 2.02
CA VAL A 236 26.19 -7.93 2.34
C VAL A 236 26.88 -9.30 2.34
N GLN A 237 27.10 -9.89 3.51
CA GLN A 237 27.55 -11.27 3.60
C GLN A 237 26.45 -12.15 3.00
N GLU A 238 26.73 -12.73 1.83
CA GLU A 238 26.00 -13.89 1.34
C GLU A 238 26.04 -14.98 2.42
N PRO A 239 24.91 -15.65 2.70
CA PRO A 239 24.92 -16.78 3.62
C PRO A 239 25.71 -17.91 2.97
N ALA A 240 26.81 -18.31 3.62
CA ALA A 240 27.57 -19.48 3.24
C ALA A 240 26.69 -20.73 3.39
N GLU A 241 26.58 -21.48 2.30
CA GLU A 241 26.18 -22.88 2.28
C GLU A 241 27.09 -23.65 3.26
N GLU A 242 26.50 -24.26 4.29
CA GLU A 242 27.21 -25.27 5.10
C GLU A 242 26.56 -26.62 4.84
N GLU A 243 27.17 -27.31 3.89
CA GLU A 243 26.99 -28.71 3.54
C GLU A 243 27.54 -29.59 4.68
N ARG A 244 26.66 -30.30 5.39
CA ARG A 244 26.92 -31.63 6.00
C ARG A 244 25.65 -32.45 6.10
#